data_AF-A0A1V5R2C8-F1
#
_entry.id   AF-A0A1V5R2C8-F1
#
_cell.length_a   1.000
_cell.length_b   1.000
_cell.length_c   1.000
_cell.angle_alpha   90.00
_cell.angle_beta   90.00
_cell.angle_gamma   90.00
#
_symmetry.space_group_name_H-M   'P 1'
#
loop_
_entity.id
_entity.type
_entity.pdbx_description
1 polymer ?
#
loop_
_entity_poly.entity_id
_entity_poly.type
_entity_poly.pdbx_seq_one_letter_code
_entity_poly.pdbx_strand_id
1 'polypeptide(L)'
;MKRHGFSLIELVVAVAIAGMIMTALFQSYFLLNRVAGFLDGVIDRDLRISIMQNQLERDLAGVFIPVQAFKQPEPKKEVQEKKTDEKQELVPETKQQEKPKQLERIFIGNEKDKNMSVLSFITVNPVNVYEKDKGIIPKPRVVRVVYRLTEDKQQKNSFILTRQESTDLSFESFESKTAQKIKSFEIARSIKTIRIEYLQRDEKQKDDAKKIEYKTFTQWPKPEERSEKEQKPQMPDFVKVEIILFDERMQREKVYNFMYQLFDETKKQ
;
A
#
# COMPACT_ATOMS: atom_id res chain seq x y z
N MET A 1 27.53 71.88 38.54
CA MET A 1 27.06 70.68 37.80
C MET A 1 27.97 70.46 36.59
N LYS A 2 28.87 69.46 36.62
CA LYS A 2 29.68 69.13 35.44
C LYS A 2 28.79 68.34 34.47
N ARG A 3 28.45 68.93 33.32
CA ARG A 3 27.83 68.20 32.20
C ARG A 3 28.96 67.44 31.50
N HIS A 4 29.05 66.13 31.72
CA HIS A 4 29.92 65.27 30.93
C HIS A 4 29.23 65.04 29.58
N GLY A 5 29.75 65.68 28.53
CA GLY A 5 29.36 65.35 27.16
C GLY A 5 29.92 63.98 26.80
N PHE A 6 29.12 63.15 26.12
CA PHE A 6 29.59 61.87 25.57
C PHE A 6 30.81 62.10 24.67
N SER A 7 31.87 61.32 24.87
CA SER A 7 33.03 61.36 24.00
C SER A 7 32.71 60.69 22.66
N LEU A 8 33.20 61.25 21.56
CA LEU A 8 33.00 60.71 20.20
C LEU A 8 33.43 59.23 20.10
N ILE A 9 34.46 58.84 20.86
CA ILE A 9 34.95 57.45 20.96
C ILE A 9 33.90 56.52 21.56
N GLU A 10 33.21 56.96 22.60
CA GLU A 10 32.20 56.18 23.30
C GLU A 10 30.97 55.94 22.41
N LEU A 11 30.62 56.94 21.59
CA LEU A 11 29.58 56.81 20.57
C LEU A 11 29.97 55.83 19.46
N VAL A 12 31.22 55.87 18.98
CA VAL A 12 31.73 54.93 17.96
C VAL A 12 31.73 53.50 18.50
N VAL A 13 32.16 53.29 19.74
CA VAL A 13 32.13 51.97 20.40
C VAL A 13 30.69 51.49 20.57
N ALA A 14 29.76 52.35 21.00
CA ALA A 14 28.35 52.01 21.13
C ALA A 14 27.71 51.59 19.79
N VAL A 15 28.01 52.32 18.70
CA VAL A 15 27.52 51.99 17.36
C VAL A 15 28.12 50.68 16.85
N ALA A 16 29.41 50.43 17.11
CA ALA A 16 30.05 49.17 16.74
C ALA A 16 29.42 47.97 17.46
N ILE A 17 29.20 48.08 18.77
CA ILE A 17 28.53 47.04 19.57
C ILE A 17 27.09 46.82 19.07
N ALA A 18 26.33 47.90 18.84
CA ALA A 18 24.98 47.81 18.32
C ALA A 18 24.94 47.13 16.93
N GLY A 19 25.90 47.44 16.06
CA GLY A 19 26.06 46.79 14.76
C GLY A 19 26.31 45.29 14.88
N MET A 20 27.23 44.88 15.75
CA MET A 20 27.50 43.45 16.01
C MET A 20 26.26 42.72 16.54
N ILE A 21 25.55 43.33 17.50
CA ILE A 21 24.31 42.77 18.04
C ILE A 21 23.26 42.63 16.93
N MET A 22 23.09 43.66 16.10
CA MET A 22 22.14 43.65 15.00
C MET A 22 22.48 42.55 13.99
N THR A 23 23.75 42.38 13.61
CA THR A 23 24.18 41.29 12.72
C THR A 23 23.92 39.92 13.34
N ALA A 24 24.23 39.73 14.63
CA ALA A 24 23.96 38.48 15.33
C ALA A 24 22.46 38.15 15.41
N LEU A 25 21.61 39.16 15.64
CA LEU A 25 20.15 39.02 15.63
C LEU A 25 19.64 38.67 14.23
N PHE A 26 20.13 39.32 13.18
CA PHE A 26 19.75 38.99 11.81
C PHE A 26 20.15 37.56 11.44
N GLN A 27 21.37 37.15 11.75
CA GLN A 27 21.83 35.77 11.51
C GLN A 27 20.96 34.75 12.26
N SER A 28 20.64 35.03 13.52
CA SER A 28 19.76 34.17 14.33
C SER A 28 18.36 34.09 13.73
N TYR A 29 17.79 35.21 13.28
CA TYR A 29 16.49 35.26 12.61
C TYR A 29 16.45 34.43 11.32
N PHE A 30 17.47 34.57 10.46
CA PHE A 30 17.57 33.78 9.23
C PHE A 30 17.74 32.28 9.52
N LEU A 31 18.53 31.93 10.54
CA LEU A 31 18.70 30.54 10.98
C LEU A 31 17.37 29.96 11.48
N LEU A 32 16.65 30.69 12.35
CA LEU A 32 15.34 30.27 12.87
C LEU A 32 14.34 30.02 11.76
N ASN A 33 14.25 30.92 10.77
CA ASN A 33 13.36 30.75 9.63
C ASN A 33 13.72 29.53 8.77
N ARG A 34 15.02 29.28 8.58
CA ARG A 34 15.50 28.11 7.84
C ARG A 34 15.16 26.81 8.59
N VAL A 35 15.37 26.78 9.90
CA VAL A 35 15.06 25.63 10.75
C VAL A 35 13.56 25.39 10.81
N ALA A 36 12.74 26.43 10.96
CA ALA A 36 11.28 26.33 10.92
C ALA A 36 10.79 25.69 9.62
N GLY A 37 11.23 26.19 8.46
CA GLY A 37 10.86 25.61 7.18
C GLY A 37 11.37 24.18 6.95
N PHE A 38 12.48 23.80 7.58
CA PHE A 38 12.95 22.41 7.59
C PHE A 38 12.06 21.52 8.47
N LEU A 39 11.74 21.96 9.69
CA LEU A 39 10.89 21.23 10.63
C LEU A 39 9.48 21.02 10.08
N ASP A 40 8.89 22.04 9.46
CA ASP A 40 7.60 21.91 8.77
C ASP A 40 7.63 20.79 7.72
N GLY A 41 8.69 20.75 6.92
CA GLY A 41 8.88 19.71 5.89
C GLY A 41 9.09 18.31 6.46
N VAL A 42 9.74 18.16 7.61
CA VAL A 42 9.93 16.86 8.29
C VAL A 42 8.63 16.40 8.94
N ILE A 43 7.97 17.28 9.70
CA ILE A 43 6.77 16.94 10.46
C ILE A 43 5.63 16.56 9.53
N ASP A 44 5.45 17.29 8.42
CA ASP A 44 4.33 17.01 7.55
C ASP A 44 4.62 15.84 6.60
N ARG A 45 5.63 15.98 5.75
CA ARG A 45 5.87 15.03 4.65
C ARG A 45 6.57 13.75 5.10
N ASP A 46 7.62 13.87 5.94
CA ASP A 46 8.43 12.70 6.35
C ASP A 46 7.66 11.83 7.37
N LEU A 47 6.83 12.42 8.24
CA LEU A 47 5.93 11.65 9.11
C LEU A 47 4.84 10.92 8.30
N ARG A 48 4.22 11.62 7.33
CA ARG A 48 3.16 11.07 6.48
C ARG A 48 3.65 9.86 5.67
N ILE A 49 4.82 9.97 5.04
CA ILE A 49 5.39 8.82 4.32
C ILE A 49 5.72 7.67 5.27
N SER A 50 6.17 7.96 6.49
CA SER A 50 6.47 6.93 7.50
C SER A 50 5.20 6.15 7.91
N ILE A 51 4.07 6.84 8.09
CA ILE A 51 2.78 6.20 8.39
C ILE A 51 2.32 5.34 7.21
N MET A 52 2.37 5.89 6.00
CA MET A 52 2.01 5.18 4.77
C MET A 52 2.88 3.94 4.56
N GLN A 53 4.20 4.07 4.70
CA GLN A 53 5.14 2.97 4.58
C GLN A 53 4.82 1.89 5.61
N ASN A 54 4.66 2.24 6.90
CA ASN A 54 4.34 1.27 7.94
C ASN A 54 3.04 0.50 7.65
N GLN A 55 2.01 1.18 7.14
CA GLN A 55 0.74 0.52 6.81
C GLN A 55 0.90 -0.43 5.61
N LEU A 56 1.55 0.03 4.54
CA LEU A 56 1.78 -0.77 3.34
C LEU A 56 2.69 -1.97 3.64
N GLU A 57 3.76 -1.77 4.41
CA GLU A 57 4.70 -2.81 4.83
C GLU A 57 4.00 -3.89 5.65
N ARG A 58 3.16 -3.51 6.63
CA ARG A 58 2.38 -4.46 7.43
C ARG A 58 1.42 -5.29 6.59
N ASP A 59 0.71 -4.65 5.66
CA ASP A 59 -0.22 -5.34 4.78
C ASP A 59 0.52 -6.30 3.84
N LEU A 60 1.60 -5.84 3.20
CA LEU A 60 2.42 -6.63 2.26
C LEU A 60 3.16 -7.78 2.95
N ALA A 61 3.65 -7.59 4.18
CA ALA A 61 4.30 -8.64 4.95
C ALA A 61 3.35 -9.81 5.29
N GLY A 62 2.05 -9.54 5.34
CA GLY A 62 1.01 -10.56 5.58
C GLY A 62 0.40 -11.12 4.31
N VAL A 63 0.91 -10.79 3.12
CA VAL A 63 0.36 -11.26 1.85
C VAL A 63 0.53 -12.77 1.71
N PHE A 64 -0.54 -13.43 1.26
CA PHE A 64 -0.50 -14.85 0.96
C PHE A 64 -1.55 -15.22 -0.10
N ILE A 65 -1.44 -16.45 -0.61
CA ILE A 65 -2.39 -17.03 -1.55
C ILE A 65 -3.32 -17.98 -0.79
N PRO A 66 -4.61 -17.67 -0.64
CA PRO A 66 -5.54 -18.56 0.06
C PRO A 66 -5.76 -19.88 -0.70
N VAL A 67 -6.04 -20.95 0.05
CA VAL A 67 -6.31 -22.28 -0.52
C VAL A 67 -7.48 -22.29 -1.52
N GLN A 68 -8.45 -21.40 -1.32
CA GLN A 68 -9.61 -21.20 -2.20
C GLN A 68 -9.25 -20.67 -3.60
N ALA A 69 -8.02 -20.16 -3.78
CA ALA A 69 -7.52 -19.73 -5.08
C ALA A 69 -7.14 -20.90 -5.99
N PHE A 70 -6.76 -22.04 -5.40
CA PHE A 70 -6.34 -23.22 -6.14
C PHE A 70 -7.56 -24.01 -6.60
N LYS A 71 -7.55 -24.44 -7.87
CA LYS A 71 -8.58 -25.35 -8.39
C LYS A 71 -8.54 -26.64 -7.56
N GLN A 72 -9.62 -26.93 -6.84
CA GLN A 72 -9.78 -28.25 -6.23
C GLN A 72 -9.90 -29.29 -7.35
N PRO A 73 -9.21 -30.45 -7.26
CA PRO A 73 -9.44 -31.52 -8.20
C PRO A 73 -10.92 -31.90 -8.13
N GLU A 74 -11.58 -31.96 -9.29
CA GLU A 74 -12.97 -32.43 -9.33
C GLU A 74 -13.05 -33.79 -8.61
N PRO A 75 -14.04 -34.00 -7.73
CA PRO A 75 -14.21 -35.32 -7.13
C PRO A 75 -14.38 -36.31 -8.29
N LYS A 76 -13.44 -37.26 -8.39
CA LYS A 76 -13.58 -38.39 -9.31
C LYS A 76 -14.97 -38.97 -9.04
N LYS A 77 -15.87 -38.90 -10.02
CA LYS A 77 -17.12 -39.63 -9.97
C LYS A 77 -16.74 -41.10 -9.87
N GLU A 78 -16.79 -41.66 -8.67
CA GLU A 78 -16.83 -43.10 -8.52
C GLU A 78 -18.12 -43.56 -9.18
N VAL A 79 -17.97 -44.17 -10.36
CA VAL A 79 -19.05 -44.88 -11.02
C VAL A 79 -19.34 -46.10 -10.14
N GLN A 80 -20.27 -45.96 -9.20
CA GLN A 80 -20.89 -47.11 -8.58
C GLN A 80 -21.81 -47.76 -9.62
N GLU A 81 -21.37 -48.87 -10.20
CA GLU A 81 -22.27 -49.80 -10.86
C GLU A 81 -23.28 -50.32 -9.82
N LYS A 82 -24.52 -49.84 -9.88
CA LYS A 82 -25.66 -50.50 -9.24
C LYS A 82 -26.50 -51.17 -10.31
N LYS A 83 -26.57 -52.51 -10.24
CA LYS A 83 -27.66 -53.30 -10.81
C LYS A 83 -28.98 -52.96 -10.08
N THR A 84 -30.03 -52.91 -10.88
CA THR A 84 -31.49 -52.87 -10.61
C THR A 84 -31.91 -53.70 -9.38
N ASP A 85 -32.98 -53.42 -8.63
CA ASP A 85 -34.33 -53.00 -9.02
C ASP A 85 -35.17 -52.47 -7.82
N GLU A 86 -36.32 -51.85 -8.14
CA GLU A 86 -37.48 -51.50 -7.29
C GLU A 86 -37.58 -50.11 -6.58
N LYS A 87 -38.49 -49.32 -7.17
CA LYS A 87 -39.32 -48.20 -6.69
C LYS A 87 -39.22 -47.81 -5.20
N GLN A 88 -38.71 -46.60 -4.96
CA GLN A 88 -39.27 -45.65 -4.00
C GLN A 88 -39.02 -44.23 -4.51
N GLU A 89 -40.11 -43.49 -4.74
CA GLU A 89 -40.12 -42.05 -4.97
C GLU A 89 -39.68 -41.35 -3.68
N LEU A 90 -38.38 -41.07 -3.59
CA LEU A 90 -37.80 -40.13 -2.65
C LEU A 90 -37.32 -38.95 -3.47
N VAL A 91 -38.05 -37.84 -3.37
CA VAL A 91 -37.61 -36.53 -3.87
C VAL A 91 -36.23 -36.27 -3.28
N PRO A 92 -35.15 -36.17 -4.09
CA PRO A 92 -33.88 -35.75 -3.56
C PRO A 92 -33.98 -34.26 -3.27
N GLU A 93 -34.05 -33.89 -1.99
CA GLU A 93 -33.65 -32.56 -1.54
C GLU A 93 -32.21 -32.35 -2.04
N THR A 94 -32.11 -31.71 -3.20
CA THR A 94 -30.84 -31.30 -3.76
C THR A 94 -30.41 -30.09 -2.93
N LYS A 95 -29.80 -30.34 -1.76
CA LYS A 95 -28.88 -29.36 -1.17
C LYS A 95 -27.78 -29.19 -2.20
N GLN A 96 -27.98 -28.22 -3.10
CA GLN A 96 -26.90 -27.63 -3.88
C GLN A 96 -25.87 -27.16 -2.85
N GLN A 97 -24.86 -27.98 -2.59
CA GLN A 97 -23.60 -27.49 -2.08
C GLN A 97 -23.14 -26.48 -3.12
N GLU A 98 -23.36 -25.19 -2.84
CA GLU A 98 -22.75 -24.11 -3.60
C GLU A 98 -21.27 -24.46 -3.73
N LYS A 99 -20.84 -24.78 -4.96
CA LYS A 99 -19.42 -24.94 -5.24
C LYS A 99 -18.73 -23.69 -4.70
N PRO A 100 -17.69 -23.81 -3.85
CA PRO A 100 -17.00 -22.64 -3.34
C PRO A 100 -16.56 -21.80 -4.55
N LYS A 101 -17.06 -20.56 -4.64
CA LYS A 101 -16.66 -19.64 -5.71
C LYS A 101 -15.14 -19.54 -5.69
N GLN A 102 -14.51 -19.95 -6.78
CA GLN A 102 -13.07 -19.86 -6.91
C GLN A 102 -12.66 -18.39 -6.80
N LEU A 103 -11.67 -18.10 -5.97
CA LEU A 103 -11.17 -16.74 -5.81
C LEU A 103 -10.31 -16.36 -7.01
N GLU A 104 -10.85 -15.48 -7.85
CA GLU A 104 -10.14 -14.92 -8.99
C GLU A 104 -9.23 -13.75 -8.54
N ARG A 105 -8.12 -13.57 -9.26
CA ARG A 105 -7.19 -12.42 -9.14
C ARG A 105 -6.70 -12.15 -7.72
N ILE A 106 -5.88 -13.03 -7.16
CA ILE A 106 -5.39 -12.92 -5.76
C ILE A 106 -4.61 -11.64 -5.50
N PHE A 107 -3.76 -11.25 -6.45
CA PHE A 107 -2.98 -10.02 -6.43
C PHE A 107 -3.32 -9.20 -7.67
N ILE A 108 -3.52 -7.90 -7.50
CA ILE A 108 -3.89 -6.95 -8.55
C ILE A 108 -2.97 -5.74 -8.41
N GLY A 109 -2.36 -5.35 -9.51
CA GLY A 109 -1.51 -4.17 -9.58
C GLY A 109 -1.77 -3.46 -10.90
N ASN A 110 -2.61 -2.42 -10.88
CA ASN A 110 -3.02 -1.70 -12.07
C ASN A 110 -2.36 -0.32 -12.11
N GLU A 111 -2.03 0.12 -13.32
CA GLU A 111 -1.43 1.42 -13.59
C GLU A 111 -2.36 2.23 -14.51
N LYS A 112 -2.47 3.53 -14.25
CA LYS A 112 -3.15 4.50 -15.10
C LYS A 112 -2.29 5.77 -15.15
N ASP A 113 -2.03 6.28 -16.35
CA ASP A 113 -1.30 7.55 -16.55
C ASP A 113 0.06 7.60 -15.80
N LYS A 114 0.84 6.52 -15.88
CA LYS A 114 2.15 6.36 -15.18
C LYS A 114 2.08 6.38 -13.66
N ASN A 115 0.89 6.21 -13.10
CA ASN A 115 0.62 6.12 -11.68
C ASN A 115 -0.04 4.79 -11.35
N MET A 116 0.20 4.27 -10.15
CA MET A 116 -0.61 3.21 -9.59
C MET A 116 -2.05 3.70 -9.50
N SER A 117 -3.00 2.93 -10.01
CA SER A 117 -4.43 3.20 -9.88
C SER A 117 -5.06 2.36 -8.78
N VAL A 118 -4.76 1.06 -8.79
CA VAL A 118 -5.25 0.09 -7.81
C VAL A 118 -4.14 -0.90 -7.47
N LEU A 119 -3.92 -1.10 -6.18
CA LEU A 119 -3.15 -2.23 -5.64
C LEU A 119 -4.08 -3.02 -4.70
N SER A 120 -4.31 -4.29 -4.98
CA SER A 120 -5.19 -5.13 -4.17
C SER A 120 -4.62 -6.52 -3.97
N PHE A 121 -4.73 -7.04 -2.75
CA PHE A 121 -4.22 -8.35 -2.38
C PHE A 121 -4.91 -8.86 -1.12
N ILE A 122 -4.67 -10.12 -0.78
CA ILE A 122 -5.20 -10.78 0.42
C ILE A 122 -4.10 -10.83 1.47
N THR A 123 -4.41 -10.43 2.70
CA THR A 123 -3.45 -10.35 3.81
C THR A 123 -4.01 -10.97 5.09
N VAL A 124 -3.11 -11.47 5.95
CA VAL A 124 -3.43 -11.93 7.31
C VAL A 124 -3.34 -10.84 8.39
N ASN A 125 -3.02 -9.61 7.99
CA ASN A 125 -2.77 -8.49 8.90
C ASN A 125 -3.85 -7.39 8.75
N PRO A 126 -5.11 -7.63 9.17
CA PRO A 126 -6.14 -6.60 9.15
C PRO A 126 -5.79 -5.46 10.11
N VAL A 127 -6.35 -4.26 9.89
CA VAL A 127 -6.18 -3.15 10.83
C VAL A 127 -6.90 -3.48 12.14
N ASN A 128 -6.16 -3.43 13.24
CA ASN A 128 -6.72 -3.65 14.58
C ASN A 128 -7.65 -2.48 14.94
N VAL A 129 -8.95 -2.68 14.79
CA VAL A 129 -9.96 -1.78 15.34
C VAL A 129 -10.34 -2.30 16.72
N TYR A 130 -9.92 -1.58 17.77
CA TYR A 130 -10.41 -1.81 19.11
C TYR A 130 -11.86 -1.32 19.20
N GLU A 131 -12.83 -2.20 18.94
CA GLU A 131 -14.23 -1.92 19.23
C GLU A 131 -14.42 -1.92 20.75
N LYS A 132 -14.84 -0.78 21.30
CA LYS A 132 -14.95 -0.57 22.75
C LYS A 132 -16.20 -1.21 23.39
N ASP A 133 -17.20 -1.62 22.61
CA ASP A 133 -18.56 -1.78 23.19
C ASP A 133 -19.27 -3.13 23.02
N LYS A 134 -18.70 -4.14 22.35
CA LYS A 134 -19.34 -5.47 22.29
C LYS A 134 -18.26 -6.53 22.38
N GLY A 135 -18.38 -7.38 23.40
CA GLY A 135 -17.36 -8.34 23.85
C GLY A 135 -16.59 -8.99 22.71
N ILE A 136 -15.27 -9.09 22.89
CA ILE A 136 -14.24 -9.62 21.99
C ILE A 136 -14.81 -10.58 20.93
N ILE A 137 -15.30 -10.06 19.81
CA ILE A 137 -15.59 -10.86 18.63
C ILE A 137 -14.26 -10.93 17.88
N PRO A 138 -13.58 -12.09 17.84
CA PRO A 138 -12.35 -12.20 17.07
C PRO A 138 -12.66 -11.87 15.61
N LYS A 139 -12.10 -10.76 15.10
CA LYS A 139 -12.22 -10.41 13.68
C LYS A 139 -11.52 -11.48 12.84
N PRO A 140 -12.07 -11.83 11.66
CA PRO A 140 -11.38 -12.72 10.73
C PRO A 140 -9.98 -12.18 10.44
N ARG A 141 -8.97 -13.02 10.57
CA ARG A 141 -7.58 -12.62 10.31
C ARG A 141 -7.28 -12.46 8.83
N VAL A 142 -8.13 -12.96 7.94
CA VAL A 142 -7.92 -12.88 6.48
C VAL A 142 -8.85 -11.81 5.91
N VAL A 143 -8.26 -10.83 5.24
CA VAL A 143 -8.99 -9.75 4.57
C VAL A 143 -8.39 -9.47 3.21
N ARG A 144 -9.22 -8.98 2.29
CA ARG A 144 -8.74 -8.31 1.07
C ARG A 144 -8.57 -6.83 1.36
N VAL A 145 -7.40 -6.31 1.01
CA VAL A 145 -7.11 -4.88 1.08
C VAL A 145 -7.08 -4.31 -0.32
N VAL A 146 -7.61 -3.10 -0.48
CA VAL A 146 -7.64 -2.38 -1.75
C VAL A 146 -7.13 -0.97 -1.51
N TYR A 147 -5.99 -0.67 -2.12
CA TYR A 147 -5.44 0.67 -2.22
C TYR A 147 -5.91 1.30 -3.52
N ARG A 148 -6.41 2.53 -3.46
CA ARG A 148 -6.80 3.31 -4.63
C ARG A 148 -6.17 4.69 -4.58
N LEU A 149 -5.54 5.07 -5.69
CA LEU A 149 -5.06 6.42 -5.91
C LEU A 149 -6.12 7.19 -6.70
N THR A 150 -6.63 8.27 -6.10
CA THR A 150 -7.66 9.12 -6.72
C THR A 150 -7.19 10.57 -6.73
N GLU A 151 -7.62 11.34 -7.73
CA GLU A 151 -7.32 12.77 -7.79
C GLU A 151 -7.86 13.51 -6.55
N ASP A 152 -7.07 14.44 -6.04
CA ASP A 152 -7.46 15.31 -4.95
C ASP A 152 -8.40 16.41 -5.46
N LYS A 153 -9.61 16.46 -4.90
CA LYS A 153 -10.60 17.49 -5.25
C LYS A 153 -10.22 18.88 -4.76
N GLN A 154 -9.37 18.97 -3.73
CA GLN A 154 -8.97 20.23 -3.11
C GLN A 154 -7.69 20.79 -3.75
N GLN A 155 -6.82 19.91 -4.29
CA GLN A 155 -5.52 20.30 -4.84
C GLN A 155 -5.35 19.77 -6.27
N LYS A 156 -5.17 20.68 -7.23
CA LYS A 156 -4.87 20.30 -8.62
C LYS A 156 -3.53 19.57 -8.70
N ASN A 157 -3.45 18.57 -9.60
CA ASN A 157 -2.25 17.75 -9.83
C ASN A 157 -1.74 17.01 -8.59
N SER A 158 -2.63 16.75 -7.63
CA SER A 158 -2.37 15.98 -6.42
C SER A 158 -3.29 14.78 -6.39
N PHE A 159 -2.85 13.73 -5.71
CA PHE A 159 -3.60 12.52 -5.48
C PHE A 159 -3.73 12.22 -3.98
N ILE A 160 -4.79 11.48 -3.67
CA ILE A 160 -5.09 10.92 -2.36
C ILE A 160 -5.02 9.41 -2.48
N LEU A 161 -4.24 8.80 -1.58
CA LEU A 161 -4.19 7.35 -1.42
C LEU A 161 -5.19 6.93 -0.35
N THR A 162 -6.14 6.10 -0.75
CA THR A 162 -7.12 5.51 0.15
C THR A 162 -6.91 4.01 0.29
N ARG A 163 -7.23 3.48 1.46
CA ARG A 163 -7.20 2.04 1.77
C ARG A 163 -8.58 1.60 2.22
N GLN A 164 -9.06 0.54 1.61
CA GLN A 164 -10.26 -0.19 2.01
C GLN A 164 -9.88 -1.60 2.43
N GLU A 165 -10.61 -2.17 3.38
CA GLU A 165 -10.45 -3.57 3.80
C GLU A 165 -11.81 -4.23 3.98
N SER A 166 -11.91 -5.52 3.62
CA SER A 166 -13.11 -6.32 3.82
C SER A 166 -12.76 -7.78 4.06
N THR A 167 -13.63 -8.46 4.81
CA THR A 167 -13.60 -9.92 4.96
C THR A 167 -14.09 -10.64 3.71
N ASP A 168 -14.81 -9.95 2.83
CA ASP A 168 -15.11 -10.45 1.50
C ASP A 168 -13.84 -10.39 0.64
N LEU A 169 -13.38 -11.57 0.24
CA LEU A 169 -12.14 -11.73 -0.50
C LEU A 169 -12.31 -11.47 -2.00
N SER A 170 -13.54 -11.35 -2.52
CA SER A 170 -13.82 -11.01 -3.93
C SER A 170 -13.48 -9.54 -4.22
N PHE A 171 -12.85 -9.27 -5.37
CA PHE A 171 -12.47 -7.89 -5.75
C PHE A 171 -13.69 -7.10 -6.22
N GLU A 172 -14.64 -7.80 -6.84
CA GLU A 172 -15.89 -7.29 -7.37
C GLU A 172 -16.75 -6.62 -6.27
N SER A 173 -16.63 -7.09 -5.04
CA SER A 173 -17.27 -6.48 -3.86
C SER A 173 -16.77 -5.06 -3.57
N PHE A 174 -15.59 -4.68 -4.07
CA PHE A 174 -15.01 -3.34 -3.99
C PHE A 174 -15.29 -2.47 -5.23
N GLU A 175 -15.92 -3.01 -6.27
CA GLU A 175 -16.30 -2.28 -7.49
C GLU A 175 -17.82 -2.03 -7.61
N SER A 176 -18.62 -2.88 -6.97
CA SER A 176 -20.09 -2.82 -7.02
C SER A 176 -20.70 -1.78 -6.04
N LYS A 177 -22.03 -1.61 -6.08
CA LYS A 177 -22.77 -0.77 -5.11
C LYS A 177 -22.48 -1.14 -3.63
N THR A 178 -22.03 -2.37 -3.39
CA THR A 178 -21.61 -2.88 -2.08
C THR A 178 -20.35 -2.18 -1.55
N ALA A 179 -19.48 -1.67 -2.44
CA ALA A 179 -18.27 -0.94 -2.07
C ALA A 179 -18.56 0.31 -1.22
N GLN A 180 -19.75 0.92 -1.36
CA GLN A 180 -20.18 2.05 -0.54
C GLN A 180 -20.32 1.71 0.95
N LYS A 181 -20.51 0.43 1.29
CA LYS A 181 -20.60 -0.05 2.68
C LYS A 181 -19.23 -0.36 3.27
N ILE A 182 -18.19 -0.49 2.44
CA ILE A 182 -16.83 -0.78 2.89
C ILE A 182 -16.15 0.54 3.25
N LYS A 183 -15.78 0.67 4.53
CA LYS A 183 -15.14 1.88 5.04
C LYS A 183 -13.82 2.13 4.30
N SER A 184 -13.67 3.33 3.76
CA SER A 184 -12.44 3.81 3.14
C SER A 184 -11.71 4.74 4.10
N PHE A 185 -10.41 4.53 4.22
CA PHE A 185 -9.53 5.33 5.06
C PHE A 185 -8.52 6.06 4.19
N GLU A 186 -8.42 7.37 4.35
CA GLU A 186 -7.33 8.15 3.76
C GLU A 186 -6.02 7.79 4.47
N ILE A 187 -5.03 7.34 3.70
CA ILE A 187 -3.69 6.99 4.22
C ILE A 187 -2.73 8.16 4.03
N ALA A 188 -2.79 8.80 2.86
CA ALA A 188 -1.94 9.94 2.54
C ALA A 188 -2.59 10.82 1.47
N ARG A 189 -2.26 12.11 1.49
CA ARG A 189 -2.64 13.14 0.51
C ARG A 189 -1.41 13.88 0.00
N SER A 190 -1.59 14.86 -0.90
CA SER A 190 -0.50 15.66 -1.49
C SER A 190 0.52 14.79 -2.23
N ILE A 191 0.02 13.74 -2.87
CA ILE A 191 0.84 12.79 -3.61
C ILE A 191 0.92 13.28 -5.05
N LYS A 192 2.13 13.46 -5.58
CA LYS A 192 2.32 13.77 -6.99
C LYS A 192 2.26 12.51 -7.83
N THR A 193 2.94 11.46 -7.39
CA THR A 193 3.08 10.23 -8.16
C THR A 193 3.31 9.03 -7.24
N ILE A 194 2.70 7.90 -7.58
CA ILE A 194 3.05 6.57 -7.03
C ILE A 194 3.32 5.65 -8.20
N ARG A 195 4.51 5.07 -8.26
CA ARG A 195 4.84 4.01 -9.22
C ARG A 195 5.13 2.73 -8.48
N ILE A 196 4.63 1.63 -9.04
CA ILE A 196 4.87 0.30 -8.49
C ILE A 196 5.44 -0.58 -9.59
N GLU A 197 6.56 -1.21 -9.31
CA GLU A 197 7.14 -2.26 -10.13
C GLU A 197 7.05 -3.59 -9.39
N TYR A 198 6.59 -4.62 -10.10
CA TYR A 198 6.44 -5.98 -9.60
C TYR A 198 7.55 -6.84 -10.20
N LEU A 199 8.34 -7.51 -9.36
CA LEU A 199 9.43 -8.36 -9.81
C LEU A 199 9.10 -9.81 -9.52
N GLN A 200 9.25 -10.65 -10.55
CA GLN A 200 9.06 -12.09 -10.47
C GLN A 200 10.34 -12.79 -10.95
N ARG A 201 10.86 -13.72 -10.16
CA ARG A 201 11.99 -14.57 -10.51
C ARG A 201 11.65 -15.41 -11.75
N ASP A 202 12.58 -15.48 -12.70
CA ASP A 202 12.44 -16.37 -13.86
C ASP A 202 12.91 -17.78 -13.49
N GLU A 203 12.00 -18.76 -13.49
CA GLU A 203 12.31 -20.16 -13.13
C GLU A 203 13.05 -20.94 -14.23
N LYS A 204 13.33 -20.33 -15.39
CA LYS A 204 13.95 -21.01 -16.55
C LYS A 204 15.45 -21.33 -16.41
N GLN A 205 16.13 -20.90 -15.35
CA GLN A 205 17.53 -21.26 -15.08
C GLN A 205 17.63 -22.06 -13.79
N LYS A 206 17.65 -23.39 -13.89
CA LYS A 206 17.67 -24.29 -12.73
C LYS A 206 19.04 -24.90 -12.39
N ASP A 207 20.14 -24.59 -13.07
CA ASP A 207 21.37 -25.40 -12.90
C ASP A 207 22.73 -24.70 -12.73
N ASP A 208 22.87 -23.37 -12.71
CA ASP A 208 24.18 -22.80 -12.38
C ASP A 208 24.08 -21.64 -11.38
N ALA A 209 24.73 -21.85 -10.23
CA ALA A 209 24.89 -20.85 -9.20
C ALA A 209 25.61 -19.62 -9.78
N LYS A 210 24.87 -18.54 -10.13
CA LYS A 210 25.24 -17.13 -9.82
C LYS A 210 24.38 -15.98 -10.36
N LYS A 211 23.26 -16.17 -11.07
CA LYS A 211 22.42 -15.01 -11.43
C LYS A 211 20.93 -15.32 -11.42
N ILE A 212 20.25 -14.86 -10.38
CA ILE A 212 18.80 -14.85 -10.33
C ILE A 212 18.33 -13.67 -11.18
N GLU A 213 17.75 -13.94 -12.35
CA GLU A 213 17.14 -12.90 -13.19
C GLU A 213 15.67 -12.68 -12.78
N TYR A 214 15.26 -11.41 -12.79
CA TYR A 214 13.92 -10.98 -12.43
C TYR A 214 13.24 -10.35 -13.64
N LYS A 215 12.01 -10.79 -13.93
CA LYS A 215 11.10 -10.10 -14.84
C LYS A 215 10.39 -8.98 -14.09
N THR A 216 10.44 -7.79 -14.64
CA THR A 216 9.79 -6.59 -14.09
C THR A 216 8.50 -6.30 -14.82
N PHE A 217 7.44 -5.99 -14.07
CA PHE A 217 6.14 -5.62 -14.59
C PHE A 217 5.70 -4.30 -13.96
N THR A 218 5.11 -3.38 -14.73
CA THR A 218 4.48 -2.17 -14.19
C THR A 218 2.99 -2.40 -13.87
N GLN A 219 2.39 -3.39 -14.53
CA GLN A 219 1.07 -3.92 -14.21
C GLN A 219 1.18 -5.42 -13.96
N TRP A 220 0.55 -5.91 -12.89
CA TRP A 220 0.56 -7.33 -12.59
C TRP A 220 -0.34 -8.08 -13.59
N PRO A 221 0.21 -9.05 -14.36
CA PRO A 221 -0.52 -9.67 -15.47
C PRO A 221 -1.75 -10.41 -14.94
N LYS A 222 -2.87 -10.31 -15.65
CA LYS A 222 -4.10 -10.99 -15.24
C LYS A 222 -3.97 -12.51 -15.44
N PRO A 223 -4.71 -13.35 -14.70
CA PRO A 223 -4.64 -14.81 -14.85
C PRO A 223 -4.84 -15.30 -16.29
N GLU A 224 -5.67 -14.61 -17.08
CA GLU A 224 -6.01 -14.96 -18.46
C GLU A 224 -4.88 -14.66 -19.46
N GLU A 225 -3.95 -13.77 -19.11
CA GLU A 225 -2.82 -13.35 -19.96
C GLU A 225 -1.57 -14.22 -19.73
N ARG A 226 -1.65 -15.19 -18.82
CA ARG A 226 -0.53 -16.05 -18.41
C ARG A 226 -0.54 -17.37 -19.17
N SER A 227 0.64 -17.96 -19.35
CA SER A 227 0.75 -19.29 -19.97
C SER A 227 0.01 -20.35 -19.16
N GLU A 228 -0.41 -21.47 -19.76
CA GLU A 228 -1.18 -22.53 -19.07
C GLU A 228 -0.49 -23.08 -17.81
N LYS A 229 0.85 -23.05 -17.76
CA LYS A 229 1.64 -23.43 -16.56
C LYS A 229 1.65 -22.34 -15.47
N GLU A 230 1.44 -21.08 -15.85
CA GLU A 230 1.38 -19.87 -15.00
C GLU A 230 -0.05 -19.47 -14.61
N GLN A 231 -1.08 -20.20 -15.06
CA GLN A 231 -2.48 -20.00 -14.66
C GLN A 231 -2.76 -20.35 -13.19
N LYS A 232 -1.77 -20.90 -12.47
CA LYS A 232 -1.84 -21.01 -11.01
C LYS A 232 -1.92 -19.62 -10.40
N PRO A 233 -2.61 -19.44 -9.26
CA PRO A 233 -2.55 -18.18 -8.54
C PRO A 233 -1.09 -17.90 -8.17
N GLN A 234 -0.61 -16.70 -8.52
CA GLN A 234 0.75 -16.25 -8.23
C GLN A 234 0.74 -14.78 -7.83
N MET A 235 1.73 -14.41 -7.02
CA MET A 235 2.04 -13.06 -6.58
C MET A 235 3.54 -12.77 -6.85
N PRO A 236 3.92 -11.49 -6.98
CA PRO A 236 5.31 -11.13 -7.23
C PRO A 236 6.22 -11.53 -6.07
N ASP A 237 7.52 -11.65 -6.32
CA ASP A 237 8.51 -11.89 -5.27
C ASP A 237 8.94 -10.57 -4.61
N PHE A 238 8.96 -9.47 -5.38
CA PHE A 238 9.20 -8.14 -4.84
C PHE A 238 8.22 -7.11 -5.40
N VAL A 239 7.93 -6.12 -4.57
CA VAL A 239 7.17 -4.91 -4.92
C VAL A 239 8.06 -3.71 -4.64
N LYS A 240 8.48 -3.00 -5.69
CA LYS A 240 9.18 -1.72 -5.56
C LYS A 240 8.18 -0.59 -5.68
N VAL A 241 8.24 0.35 -4.77
CA VAL A 241 7.31 1.48 -4.69
C VAL A 241 8.10 2.77 -4.68
N GLU A 242 7.93 3.58 -5.72
CA GLU A 242 8.45 4.94 -5.81
C GLU A 242 7.29 5.92 -5.55
N ILE A 243 7.45 6.81 -4.57
CA ILE A 243 6.44 7.82 -4.23
C ILE A 243 7.08 9.19 -4.27
N ILE A 244 6.41 10.12 -4.96
CA ILE A 244 6.76 11.53 -4.97
C ILE A 244 5.69 12.29 -4.20
N LEU A 245 6.08 12.88 -3.07
CA LEU A 245 5.19 13.71 -2.25
C LEU A 245 5.54 15.18 -2.42
N PHE A 246 4.49 16.01 -2.48
CA PHE A 246 4.61 17.43 -2.26
C PHE A 246 4.79 17.75 -0.77
N ASP A 247 5.36 18.92 -0.48
CA ASP A 247 5.16 19.56 0.81
C ASP A 247 3.76 20.17 0.92
N GLU A 248 3.35 20.53 2.13
CA GLU A 248 2.02 21.12 2.40
C GLU A 248 1.71 22.37 1.55
N ARG A 249 2.75 23.12 1.16
CA ARG A 249 2.65 24.33 0.34
C ARG A 249 2.63 24.05 -1.17
N MET A 250 2.78 22.79 -1.60
CA MET A 250 2.84 22.37 -3.00
C MET A 250 3.98 23.03 -3.80
N GLN A 251 5.09 23.36 -3.13
CA GLN A 251 6.23 24.06 -3.70
C GLN A 251 7.44 23.16 -3.89
N ARG A 252 7.58 22.12 -3.04
CA ARG A 252 8.73 21.22 -3.05
C ARG A 252 8.29 19.79 -3.14
N GLU A 253 9.10 18.99 -3.82
CA GLU A 253 8.87 17.57 -4.00
C GLU A 253 9.99 16.78 -3.34
N LYS A 254 9.68 15.59 -2.83
CA LYS A 254 10.68 14.61 -2.41
C LYS A 254 10.27 13.22 -2.86
N VAL A 255 11.27 12.48 -3.33
CA VAL A 255 11.12 11.11 -3.82
C VAL A 255 11.48 10.15 -2.71
N TYR A 256 10.69 9.11 -2.57
CA TYR A 256 10.89 8.00 -1.64
C TYR A 256 10.83 6.69 -2.40
N ASN A 257 11.72 5.77 -2.05
CA ASN A 257 11.82 4.47 -2.69
C ASN A 257 11.76 3.39 -1.62
N PHE A 258 10.85 2.44 -1.79
CA PHE A 258 10.67 1.29 -0.92
C PHE A 258 10.73 0.01 -1.75
N MET A 259 11.23 -1.05 -1.15
CA MET A 259 11.23 -2.38 -1.75
C MET A 259 10.76 -3.39 -0.72
N TYR A 260 9.69 -4.10 -1.05
CA TYR A 260 9.10 -5.12 -0.19
C TYR A 260 9.33 -6.48 -0.81
N GLN A 261 9.82 -7.42 -0.02
CA GLN A 261 9.90 -8.83 -0.40
C GLN A 261 8.61 -9.53 0.03
N LEU A 262 7.98 -10.26 -0.89
CA LEU A 262 6.82 -11.09 -0.59
C LEU A 262 7.27 -12.55 -0.49
N PHE A 263 6.72 -13.27 0.49
CA PHE A 263 7.05 -14.67 0.71
C PHE A 263 5.91 -15.55 0.20
N ASP A 264 6.21 -16.39 -0.78
CA ASP A 264 5.29 -17.40 -1.29
C ASP A 264 5.78 -18.79 -0.87
N GLU A 265 5.11 -19.40 0.09
CA GLU A 265 5.43 -20.76 0.53
C GLU A 265 5.21 -21.80 -0.56
N THR A 266 4.36 -21.51 -1.56
CA THR A 266 4.05 -22.47 -2.63
C THR A 266 5.18 -22.64 -3.64
N LYS A 267 6.17 -21.75 -3.64
CA LYS A 267 7.35 -21.80 -4.51
C LYS A 267 8.53 -22.58 -3.89
N LYS A 268 8.41 -23.11 -2.67
CA LYS A 268 9.39 -24.03 -2.07
C LYS A 268 9.11 -25.47 -2.52
N GLN A 269 9.49 -25.83 -3.75
CA GLN A 269 9.58 -27.22 -4.24
C GLN A 269 10.78 -27.43 -5.15
#